data_AF-A0A3B9H8F7-F1
#
_entry.id   AF-A0A3B9H8F7-F1
#
_cell.length_a   1.000
_cell.length_b   1.000
_cell.length_c   1.000
_cell.angle_alpha   90.00
_cell.angle_beta   90.00
_cell.angle_gamma   90.00
#
_symmetry.space_group_name_H-M   'P 1'
#
loop_
_entity.id
_entity.type
_entity.pdbx_description
1 polymer ?
#
loop_
_entity_poly.entity_id
_entity_poly.type
_entity_poly.pdbx_seq_one_letter_code
_entity_poly.pdbx_strand_id
1 'polypeptide(L)'
;WLHFLRNLRENTTPEQLELIDSRFNLTETGNSEIACCWFEKSIYTGYMNGIDNKLEEFLVTVGRRKFLTPLYRALKATGRSDRALEIYGKARSNYHHVSRHTIDELLDYSES
;
A
#
# COMPACT_ATOMS: atom_id res chain seq x y z
N TRP A 1 -5.74 -1.43 -17.23
CA TRP A 1 -4.92 -1.75 -16.04
C TRP A 1 -5.70 -2.23 -14.84
N LEU A 2 -6.61 -1.43 -14.25
CA LEU A 2 -7.37 -1.87 -13.06
C LEU A 2 -8.12 -3.20 -13.24
N HIS A 3 -8.77 -3.41 -14.40
CA HIS A 3 -9.43 -4.67 -14.71
C HIS A 3 -8.43 -5.85 -14.70
N PHE A 4 -7.22 -5.67 -15.22
CA PHE A 4 -6.19 -6.70 -15.22
C PHE A 4 -5.71 -7.01 -13.79
N LEU A 5 -5.36 -5.97 -13.02
CA LEU A 5 -4.83 -6.13 -11.65
C LEU A 5 -5.85 -6.76 -10.68
N ARG A 6 -7.13 -6.41 -10.83
CA ARG A 6 -8.20 -6.99 -10.01
C ARG A 6 -8.46 -8.46 -10.34
N ASN A 7 -8.16 -8.88 -11.57
CA ASN A 7 -8.35 -10.24 -12.05
C ASN A 7 -7.05 -11.06 -12.07
N LEU A 8 -6.00 -10.62 -11.35
CA LEU A 8 -4.85 -11.49 -11.09
C LEU A 8 -5.31 -12.74 -10.35
N ARG A 9 -4.76 -13.89 -10.72
CA ARG A 9 -5.14 -15.18 -10.14
C ARG A 9 -4.79 -15.20 -8.65
N GLU A 10 -5.59 -15.90 -7.85
CA GLU A 10 -5.37 -15.99 -6.40
C GLU A 10 -4.01 -16.59 -6.02
N ASN A 11 -3.45 -17.44 -6.88
CA ASN A 11 -2.14 -18.06 -6.72
C ASN A 11 -0.99 -17.32 -7.43
N THR A 12 -1.15 -16.02 -7.69
CA THR A 12 -0.08 -15.21 -8.28
C THR A 12 1.12 -15.19 -7.32
N THR A 13 2.31 -15.52 -7.81
CA THR A 13 3.53 -15.57 -6.99
C THR A 13 4.28 -14.23 -6.98
N PRO A 14 5.14 -13.96 -5.98
CA PRO A 14 5.98 -12.75 -5.96
C PRO A 14 6.80 -12.56 -7.24
N GLU A 15 7.35 -13.64 -7.80
CA GLU A 15 8.18 -13.62 -9.00
C GLU A 15 7.37 -13.24 -10.25
N GLN A 16 6.09 -13.62 -10.28
CA GLN A 16 5.18 -13.18 -11.35
C GLN A 16 4.89 -11.69 -11.26
N LEU A 17 4.74 -11.14 -10.05
CA LEU A 17 4.58 -9.70 -9.86
C LEU A 17 5.85 -8.95 -10.24
N GLU A 18 7.03 -9.45 -9.87
CA GLU A 18 8.32 -8.88 -10.27
C GLU A 18 8.45 -8.84 -11.81
N LEU A 19 8.08 -9.92 -12.50
CA LEU A 19 8.08 -9.94 -13.95
C LEU A 19 7.11 -8.90 -14.53
N ILE A 20 5.90 -8.80 -14.01
CA ILE A 20 4.92 -7.78 -14.44
C ILE A 20 5.49 -6.38 -14.25
N ASP A 21 6.10 -6.12 -13.09
CA ASP A 21 6.66 -4.81 -12.76
C ASP A 21 7.83 -4.45 -13.69
N SER A 22 8.73 -5.39 -13.95
CA SER A 22 9.86 -5.19 -14.87
C SER A 22 9.42 -4.86 -16.30
N ARG A 23 8.22 -5.28 -16.70
CA ARG A 23 7.69 -5.10 -18.06
C ARG A 23 6.82 -3.85 -18.21
N PHE A 24 6.09 -3.49 -17.16
CA PHE A 24 5.06 -2.45 -17.22
C PHE A 24 5.31 -1.28 -16.27
N ASN A 25 6.34 -1.36 -15.43
CA ASN A 25 6.77 -0.33 -14.49
C ASN A 25 5.61 0.21 -13.64
N LEU A 26 4.83 -0.72 -13.04
CA LEU A 26 3.61 -0.37 -12.33
C LEU A 26 3.91 0.29 -10.98
N THR A 27 5.05 -0.05 -10.37
CA THR A 27 5.55 0.57 -9.14
C THR A 27 5.81 2.08 -9.30
N GLU A 28 6.18 2.54 -10.50
CA GLU A 28 6.44 3.97 -10.79
C GLU A 28 5.24 4.69 -11.45
N THR A 29 4.04 4.10 -11.39
CA THR A 29 2.89 4.70 -12.04
C THR A 29 2.47 6.03 -11.38
N GLY A 30 2.23 7.06 -12.20
CA GLY A 30 1.66 8.33 -11.73
C GLY A 30 0.16 8.28 -11.43
N ASN A 31 -0.52 7.16 -11.72
CA ASN A 31 -1.95 7.01 -11.50
C ASN A 31 -2.23 6.38 -10.12
N SER A 32 -2.75 7.18 -9.18
CA SER A 32 -2.99 6.73 -7.82
C SER A 32 -3.94 5.53 -7.69
N GLU A 33 -4.90 5.35 -8.61
CA GLU A 33 -5.79 4.18 -8.58
C GLU A 33 -5.03 2.90 -8.97
N ILE A 34 -4.16 2.98 -9.98
CA ILE A 34 -3.32 1.86 -10.40
C ILE A 34 -2.28 1.58 -9.30
N ALA A 35 -1.62 2.60 -8.77
CA ALA A 35 -0.63 2.47 -7.68
C ALA A 35 -1.25 1.78 -6.46
N CYS A 36 -2.41 2.27 -5.98
CA CYS A 36 -3.09 1.67 -4.84
C CYS A 36 -3.45 0.20 -5.10
N CYS A 37 -4.01 -0.11 -6.28
CA CYS A 37 -4.38 -1.49 -6.62
C CYS A 37 -3.14 -2.39 -6.76
N TRP A 38 -2.04 -1.87 -7.29
CA TRP A 38 -0.77 -2.59 -7.48
C TRP A 38 -0.10 -2.89 -6.14
N PHE A 39 0.03 -1.88 -5.28
CA PHE A 39 0.63 -2.04 -3.97
C PHE A 39 -0.18 -2.98 -3.09
N GLU A 40 -1.51 -2.83 -3.05
CA GLU A 40 -2.37 -3.73 -2.28
C GLU A 40 -2.14 -5.21 -2.66
N LYS A 41 -2.14 -5.50 -3.97
CA LYS A 41 -1.86 -6.86 -4.46
C LYS A 41 -0.46 -7.33 -4.10
N SER A 42 0.54 -6.46 -4.28
CA SER A 42 1.94 -6.79 -4.02
C SER A 42 2.19 -7.10 -2.53
N ILE A 43 1.55 -6.36 -1.62
CA ILE A 43 1.60 -6.62 -0.18
C ILE A 43 1.04 -8.01 0.14
N TYR A 44 -0.16 -8.34 -0.37
CA TYR A 44 -0.82 -9.62 -0.14
C TYR A 44 -0.05 -10.81 -0.74
N THR A 45 0.57 -10.63 -1.91
CA THR A 45 1.37 -11.67 -2.55
C THR A 45 2.76 -11.81 -1.92
N GLY A 46 3.23 -10.81 -1.17
CA GLY A 46 4.56 -10.83 -0.53
C GLY A 46 5.69 -10.25 -1.39
N TYR A 47 5.37 -9.61 -2.53
CA TYR A 47 6.31 -8.85 -3.35
C TYR A 47 6.62 -7.49 -2.70
N MET A 48 7.19 -7.51 -1.48
CA MET A 48 7.48 -6.29 -0.73
C MET A 48 8.78 -5.62 -1.16
N ASN A 49 9.84 -6.40 -1.39
CA ASN A 49 11.16 -5.85 -1.68
C ASN A 49 11.16 -4.95 -2.93
N GLY A 50 10.31 -5.24 -3.91
CA GLY A 50 10.16 -4.44 -5.11
C GLY A 50 9.30 -3.19 -4.97
N ILE A 51 8.48 -3.08 -3.91
CA ILE A 51 7.54 -1.96 -3.75
C ILE A 51 7.80 -1.08 -2.53
N ASP A 52 8.52 -1.54 -1.51
CA ASP A 52 8.48 -0.96 -0.16
C ASP A 52 8.83 0.53 -0.12
N ASN A 53 9.89 0.94 -0.82
CA ASN A 53 10.29 2.35 -0.91
C ASN A 53 9.21 3.21 -1.58
N LYS A 54 8.59 2.70 -2.64
CA LYS A 54 7.59 3.42 -3.44
C LYS A 54 6.23 3.43 -2.77
N LEU A 55 5.92 2.40 -1.99
CA LEU A 55 4.78 2.34 -1.10
C LEU A 55 4.90 3.40 0.01
N GLU A 56 6.06 3.53 0.65
CA GLU A 56 6.31 4.60 1.64
C GLU A 56 6.15 5.98 0.99
N GLU A 57 6.83 6.24 -0.12
CA GLU A 57 6.73 7.51 -0.86
C GLU A 57 5.27 7.85 -1.20
N PHE A 58 4.53 6.86 -1.70
CA PHE A 58 3.12 7.02 -2.02
C PHE A 58 2.28 7.36 -0.79
N LEU A 59 2.43 6.60 0.31
CA LEU A 59 1.67 6.81 1.55
C LEU A 59 2.00 8.15 2.22
N VAL A 60 3.25 8.60 2.17
CA VAL A 60 3.64 9.93 2.71
C VAL A 60 3.08 11.07 1.86
N THR A 61 2.91 10.85 0.56
CA THR A 61 2.46 11.87 -0.39
C THR A 61 0.93 11.96 -0.49
N VAL A 62 0.21 10.83 -0.47
CA VAL A 62 -1.25 10.83 -0.62
C VAL A 62 -1.96 10.95 0.74
N GLY A 63 -2.97 11.81 0.85
CA GLY A 63 -3.76 11.96 2.09
C GLY A 63 -5.18 11.37 2.03
N ARG A 64 -5.60 10.84 0.88
CA ARG A 64 -6.99 10.39 0.66
C ARG A 64 -7.23 9.02 1.28
N ARG A 65 -8.14 8.95 2.27
CA ARG A 65 -8.56 7.72 2.96
C ARG A 65 -8.80 6.51 2.03
N LYS A 66 -9.40 6.75 0.86
CA LYS A 66 -9.66 5.70 -0.16
C LYS A 66 -8.40 4.90 -0.54
N PHE A 67 -7.24 5.54 -0.59
CA PHE A 67 -5.96 4.88 -0.91
C PHE A 67 -5.23 4.38 0.33
N LEU A 68 -5.35 5.11 1.45
CA LEU A 68 -4.65 4.78 2.69
C LEU A 68 -5.20 3.51 3.34
N THR A 69 -6.52 3.43 3.52
CA THR A 69 -7.17 2.35 4.26
C THR A 69 -6.86 0.95 3.69
N PRO A 70 -6.96 0.68 2.37
CA PRO A 70 -6.65 -0.65 1.85
C PRO A 70 -5.17 -1.01 2.04
N LEU A 71 -4.24 -0.07 1.88
CA LEU A 71 -2.81 -0.33 2.00
C LEU A 71 -2.37 -0.61 3.44
N TYR A 72 -2.80 0.22 4.40
CA TYR A 72 -2.53 -0.05 5.81
C TYR A 72 -3.18 -1.35 6.30
N ARG A 73 -4.38 -1.66 5.79
CA ARG A 73 -5.05 -2.93 6.10
C ARG A 73 -4.27 -4.12 5.55
N ALA A 74 -3.77 -4.03 4.31
CA ALA A 74 -2.96 -5.08 3.71
C ALA A 74 -1.65 -5.30 4.48
N LEU A 75 -0.98 -4.23 4.91
CA LEU A 75 0.22 -4.33 5.73
C LEU A 75 -0.08 -5.04 7.07
N LYS A 76 -1.13 -4.62 7.79
CA LYS A 76 -1.54 -5.26 9.05
C LYS A 76 -1.90 -6.74 8.85
N ALA A 77 -2.71 -7.04 7.81
CA ALA A 77 -3.17 -8.40 7.52
C ALA A 77 -2.04 -9.36 7.12
N THR A 78 -0.92 -8.84 6.63
CA THR A 78 0.25 -9.65 6.22
C THR A 78 1.36 -9.66 7.27
N GLY A 79 1.06 -9.26 8.51
CA GLY A 79 2.01 -9.28 9.62
C GLY A 79 3.07 -8.17 9.58
N ARG A 80 2.81 -7.08 8.85
CA ARG A 80 3.73 -5.94 8.67
C ARG A 80 3.28 -4.70 9.44
N SER A 81 2.69 -4.91 10.61
CA SER A 81 2.19 -3.82 11.47
C SER A 81 3.29 -2.84 11.86
N ASP A 82 4.50 -3.31 12.16
CA ASP A 82 5.62 -2.44 12.54
C ASP A 82 6.00 -1.48 11.40
N ARG A 83 6.07 -2.00 10.17
CA ARG A 83 6.33 -1.20 8.96
C ARG A 83 5.19 -0.22 8.69
N ALA A 84 3.94 -0.65 8.89
CA ALA A 84 2.78 0.23 8.78
C ALA A 84 2.86 1.39 9.78
N LEU A 85 3.20 1.13 11.04
CA LEU A 85 3.35 2.16 12.08
C LEU A 85 4.50 3.11 11.76
N GLU A 86 5.64 2.61 11.28
CA GLU A 86 6.78 3.43 10.87
C GLU A 86 6.41 4.43 9.76
N ILE A 87 5.79 3.95 8.68
CA ILE A 87 5.34 4.80 7.58
C ILE A 87 4.27 5.77 8.07
N TYR A 88 3.34 5.28 8.90
CA TYR A 88 2.26 6.10 9.43
C TYR A 88 2.80 7.26 10.29
N GLY A 89 3.80 7.03 11.13
CA GLY A 89 4.45 8.09 11.91
C GLY A 89 5.00 9.23 11.05
N LYS A 90 5.57 8.90 9.88
CA LYS A 90 6.07 9.89 8.91
C LYS A 90 4.94 10.63 8.19
N ALA A 91 3.87 9.93 7.84
CA ALA A 91 2.80 10.44 6.97
C ALA A 91 1.63 11.10 7.72
N ARG A 92 1.42 10.74 8.99
CA ARG A 92 0.20 11.08 9.76
C ARG A 92 -0.09 12.57 9.80
N SER A 93 0.93 13.42 9.97
CA SER A 93 0.77 14.88 10.02
C SER A 93 0.19 15.47 8.73
N ASN A 94 0.43 14.82 7.59
CA ASN A 94 -0.07 15.23 6.28
C ASN A 94 -1.52 14.80 6.04
N TYR A 95 -2.06 13.89 6.85
CA TYR A 95 -3.39 13.34 6.64
C TYR A 95 -4.49 14.24 7.18
N HIS A 96 -5.55 14.35 6.40
CA HIS A 96 -6.79 14.96 6.86
C HIS A 96 -7.31 14.25 8.12
N HIS A 97 -7.93 15.00 9.04
CA HIS A 97 -8.42 14.49 10.32
C HIS A 97 -9.25 13.19 10.20
N VAL A 98 -10.14 13.15 9.21
CA VAL A 98 -10.97 11.96 8.93
C VAL A 98 -10.13 10.74 8.52
N SER A 99 -9.06 10.94 7.75
CA SER A 99 -8.13 9.86 7.40
C SER A 99 -7.36 9.41 8.63
N ARG A 100 -6.82 10.35 9.43
CA ARG A 100 -6.09 10.05 10.68
C ARG A 100 -6.91 9.18 11.61
N HIS A 101 -8.14 9.58 11.92
CA HIS A 101 -9.02 8.80 12.80
C HIS A 101 -9.19 7.36 12.31
N THR A 102 -9.47 7.17 11.02
CA THR A 102 -9.64 5.82 10.45
C THR A 102 -8.35 4.99 10.51
N ILE A 103 -7.18 5.60 10.29
CA ILE A 103 -5.91 4.87 10.33
C ILE A 103 -5.43 4.64 11.77
N ASP A 104 -5.69 5.57 12.69
CA ASP A 104 -5.43 5.43 14.12
C ASP A 104 -6.18 4.20 14.66
N GLU A 105 -7.48 4.09 14.39
CA GLU A 105 -8.29 2.92 14.75
C GLU A 105 -7.80 1.63 14.08
N LEU A 106 -7.42 1.71 12.80
CA LEU A 106 -6.96 0.54 12.05
C LEU A 106 -5.64 -0.01 12.58
N LEU A 107 -4.72 0.86 13.01
CA LEU A 107 -3.38 0.49 13.46
C LEU A 107 -3.26 0.39 14.99
N ASP A 108 -4.36 0.56 15.73
CA ASP A 108 -4.36 0.64 17.19
C ASP A 108 -3.35 1.71 17.70
N TYR A 109 -3.25 2.83 16.96
CA TYR A 109 -2.30 3.89 17.25
C TYR A 109 -2.80 4.76 18.41
N SER A 110 -2.08 4.74 19.53
CA SER A 110 -2.27 5.69 20.64
C SER A 110 -1.19 6.75 20.62
N GLU A 111 -1.56 8.03 20.48
CA GLU A 111 -0.64 9.13 20.81
C GLU A 111 -0.23 9.00 22.27
N SER A 112 1.07 8.79 22.51
CA SER A 112 1.68 8.80 23.84
C SER A 112 2.08 10.22 24.23
#